data_AF-A0A8T1F7T0-F1
#
_entry.id   AF-A0A8T1F7T0-F1
#
_cell.length_a   1.000
_cell.length_b   1.000
_cell.length_c   1.000
_cell.angle_alpha   90.00
_cell.angle_beta   90.00
_cell.angle_gamma   90.00
#
_symmetry.space_group_name_H-M   'P 1'
#
loop_
_entity.id
_entity.type
_entity.pdbx_description
1 polymer ?
#
loop_
_entity_poly.entity_id
_entity_poly.type
_entity_poly.pdbx_seq_one_letter_code
_entity_poly.pdbx_strand_id
1 'polypeptide(L)'
;MGRGKALTNEKYWWVIGLHDGGVSLREIARRTDRSRSASRRAIKAERGPQSDDRGERPKAGRRPVLSDREVRQVVRAAATGDYFAAELKTKFSVTASVRTIPRLLKNVDHLVYTKMDRTLPLTAAHKSARMAWAEEPILNPGILIVLMKKSLISMALMATNSTGTTYASQRSHTFAGITVEAA
;
A
#
# COMPACT_ATOMS: atom_id res chain seq x y z
N MET A 1 -7.49 30.67 -24.33
CA MET A 1 -7.46 31.30 -22.99
C MET A 1 -7.76 30.27 -21.91
N GLY A 2 -7.11 30.36 -20.75
CA GLY A 2 -7.35 29.45 -19.62
C GLY A 2 -8.72 29.65 -18.96
N ARG A 3 -9.16 28.69 -18.14
CA ARG A 3 -10.36 28.86 -17.30
C ARG A 3 -10.05 29.87 -16.19
N GLY A 4 -10.92 30.85 -15.99
CA GLY A 4 -10.82 31.78 -14.85
C GLY A 4 -11.03 31.09 -13.49
N LYS A 5 -10.76 31.83 -12.40
CA LYS A 5 -10.89 31.37 -11.01
C LYS A 5 -12.25 30.71 -10.76
N ALA A 6 -12.27 29.63 -9.97
CA ALA A 6 -13.49 28.95 -9.56
C ALA A 6 -14.45 29.91 -8.81
N LEU A 7 -15.75 29.58 -8.78
CA LEU A 7 -16.69 30.32 -7.93
C LEU A 7 -16.29 30.13 -6.45
N THR A 8 -16.43 31.18 -5.66
CA THR A 8 -16.44 31.07 -4.19
C THR A 8 -17.73 30.40 -3.74
N ASN A 9 -17.73 29.75 -2.58
CA ASN A 9 -18.89 29.00 -2.06
C ASN A 9 -20.13 29.90 -1.94
N GLU A 10 -19.97 31.13 -1.44
CA GLU A 10 -21.03 32.15 -1.38
C GLU A 10 -21.67 32.42 -2.76
N LYS A 11 -20.85 32.72 -3.78
CA LYS A 11 -21.32 33.00 -5.13
C LYS A 11 -21.92 31.76 -5.80
N TYR A 12 -21.51 30.55 -5.40
CA TYR A 12 -22.09 29.30 -5.86
C TYR A 12 -23.54 29.16 -5.36
N TRP A 13 -23.79 29.33 -4.06
CA TRP A 13 -25.14 29.27 -3.49
C TRP A 13 -26.05 30.41 -3.96
N TRP A 14 -25.52 31.63 -4.14
CA TRP A 14 -26.28 32.72 -4.77
C TRP A 14 -26.70 32.41 -6.22
N VAL A 15 -25.85 31.73 -7.02
CA VAL A 15 -26.23 31.29 -8.36
C VAL A 15 -27.39 30.29 -8.33
N ILE A 16 -27.37 29.35 -7.37
CA ILE A 16 -28.42 28.33 -7.21
C ILE A 16 -29.73 29.00 -6.77
N GLY A 17 -29.72 29.79 -5.69
CA GLY A 17 -30.93 30.46 -5.20
C GLY A 17 -31.59 31.40 -6.22
N LEU A 18 -30.78 32.13 -7.01
CA LEU A 18 -31.33 32.95 -8.10
C LEU A 18 -31.91 32.12 -9.25
N HIS A 19 -31.28 31.00 -9.60
CA HIS A 19 -31.80 30.08 -10.62
C HIS A 19 -33.14 29.49 -10.19
N ASP A 20 -33.27 29.14 -8.92
CA ASP A 20 -34.45 28.52 -8.35
C ASP A 20 -35.62 29.53 -8.22
N GLY A 21 -35.30 30.81 -8.03
CA GLY A 21 -36.23 31.93 -8.22
C GLY A 21 -36.55 32.27 -9.69
N GLY A 22 -36.24 31.38 -10.65
CA GLY A 22 -36.56 31.55 -12.08
C GLY A 22 -35.74 32.62 -12.81
N VAL A 23 -34.68 33.17 -12.20
CA VAL A 23 -33.92 34.27 -12.78
C VAL A 23 -33.08 33.79 -13.97
N SER A 24 -33.16 34.48 -15.11
CA SER A 24 -32.45 34.05 -16.32
C SER A 24 -30.92 34.00 -16.13
N LEU A 25 -30.25 33.05 -16.79
CA LEU A 25 -28.78 32.92 -16.74
C LEU A 25 -28.00 34.18 -17.14
N ARG A 26 -28.61 35.09 -17.93
CA ARG A 26 -27.99 36.39 -18.28
C ARG A 26 -28.06 37.36 -17.10
N GLU A 27 -29.16 37.33 -16.36
CA GLU A 27 -29.36 38.17 -15.19
C GLU A 27 -28.54 37.69 -13.98
N ILE A 28 -28.49 36.37 -13.75
CA ILE A 28 -27.60 35.76 -12.75
C ILE A 28 -26.13 36.17 -13.01
N ALA A 29 -25.69 36.13 -14.27
CA ALA A 29 -24.34 36.53 -14.66
C ALA A 29 -24.06 38.01 -14.33
N ARG A 30 -25.02 38.92 -14.58
CA ARG A 30 -24.92 40.33 -14.19
C ARG A 30 -24.83 40.52 -12.67
N ARG A 31 -25.76 39.93 -11.91
CA ARG A 31 -25.82 40.09 -10.44
C ARG A 31 -24.62 39.50 -9.71
N THR A 32 -24.07 38.39 -10.20
CA THR A 32 -22.96 37.69 -9.53
C THR A 32 -21.58 38.14 -10.01
N ASP A 33 -21.50 39.01 -11.01
CA ASP A 33 -20.27 39.36 -11.75
C ASP A 33 -19.51 38.08 -12.19
N ARG A 34 -20.20 37.15 -12.85
CA ARG A 34 -19.60 35.89 -13.32
C ARG A 34 -20.10 35.54 -14.71
N SER A 35 -19.23 34.90 -15.49
CA SER A 35 -19.60 34.50 -16.85
C SER A 35 -20.79 33.52 -16.85
N ARG A 36 -21.70 33.67 -17.81
CA ARG A 36 -22.86 32.79 -18.02
C ARG A 36 -22.48 31.30 -18.07
N SER A 37 -21.29 30.97 -18.55
CA SER A 37 -20.77 29.59 -18.59
C SER A 37 -20.32 29.07 -17.22
N ALA A 38 -19.94 29.95 -16.28
CA ALA A 38 -19.63 29.60 -14.90
C ALA A 38 -20.92 29.33 -14.12
N SER A 39 -21.93 30.21 -14.22
CA SER A 39 -23.24 30.00 -13.58
C SER A 39 -23.92 28.73 -14.10
N ARG A 40 -23.94 28.50 -15.42
CA ARG A 40 -24.44 27.25 -16.02
C ARG A 40 -23.72 26.00 -15.50
N ARG A 41 -22.41 26.09 -15.23
CA ARG A 41 -21.64 24.96 -14.67
C ARG A 41 -21.98 24.71 -13.20
N ALA A 42 -22.19 25.75 -12.39
CA ALA A 42 -22.63 25.60 -11.01
C ALA A 42 -24.01 24.92 -10.93
N ILE A 43 -24.97 25.41 -11.71
CA ILE A 43 -26.33 24.83 -11.78
C ILE A 43 -26.28 23.36 -12.24
N LYS A 44 -25.45 23.02 -13.25
CA LYS A 44 -25.28 21.63 -13.71
C LYS A 44 -24.54 20.73 -12.70
N ALA A 45 -23.68 21.30 -11.86
CA ALA A 45 -23.02 20.54 -10.80
C ALA A 45 -24.01 20.21 -9.67
N GLU A 46 -24.84 21.18 -9.27
CA GLU A 46 -25.81 21.02 -8.18
C GLU A 46 -27.02 20.17 -8.58
N ARG A 47 -27.71 20.57 -9.67
CA ARG A 47 -28.96 19.93 -10.12
C ARG A 47 -28.72 18.73 -11.05
N GLY A 48 -27.45 18.36 -11.25
CA GLY A 48 -27.01 17.29 -12.14
C GLY A 48 -27.32 17.53 -13.62
N PRO A 49 -27.02 16.53 -14.48
CA PRO A 49 -27.74 16.36 -15.74
C PRO A 49 -29.19 15.98 -15.43
N GLN A 50 -30.15 16.65 -16.03
CA GLN A 50 -31.52 16.14 -16.09
C GLN A 50 -31.50 14.95 -17.07
N SER A 51 -31.87 13.75 -16.59
CA SER A 51 -31.66 12.40 -17.14
C SER A 51 -30.26 11.76 -16.96
N ASP A 52 -30.31 10.58 -16.34
CA ASP A 52 -29.48 9.37 -16.39
C ASP A 52 -27.96 9.43 -16.14
N ASP A 53 -27.60 9.06 -14.90
CA ASP A 53 -26.58 8.07 -14.57
C ASP A 53 -25.21 8.15 -15.28
N ARG A 54 -24.55 9.31 -15.16
CA ARG A 54 -23.09 9.36 -15.11
C ARG A 54 -22.62 10.39 -14.09
N GLY A 55 -22.36 9.95 -12.86
CA GLY A 55 -21.60 10.72 -11.88
C GLY A 55 -20.29 11.24 -12.49
N GLU A 56 -19.78 12.40 -12.01
CA GLU A 56 -18.66 13.10 -12.65
C GLU A 56 -17.46 12.15 -12.82
N ARG A 57 -17.20 11.73 -14.06
CA ARG A 57 -16.16 10.74 -14.35
C ARG A 57 -14.84 11.24 -13.77
N PRO A 58 -14.14 10.47 -12.92
CA PRO A 58 -12.85 10.87 -12.38
C PRO A 58 -11.95 11.33 -13.51
N LYS A 59 -11.35 12.52 -13.35
CA LYS A 59 -10.44 13.07 -14.37
C LYS A 59 -9.35 12.05 -14.61
N ALA A 60 -9.25 11.56 -15.85
CA ALA A 60 -8.21 10.62 -16.24
C ALA A 60 -6.85 11.19 -15.85
N GLY A 61 -6.16 10.51 -14.93
CA GLY A 61 -4.84 10.91 -14.46
C GLY A 61 -3.80 10.80 -15.58
N ARG A 62 -2.57 11.23 -15.27
CA ARG A 62 -1.43 10.96 -16.16
C ARG A 62 -1.27 9.44 -16.32
N ARG A 63 -1.16 8.95 -17.57
CA ARG A 63 -0.89 7.54 -17.86
C ARG A 63 0.36 7.06 -17.10
N PRO A 64 0.36 5.86 -16.51
CA PRO A 64 1.55 5.27 -15.91
C PRO A 64 2.71 5.19 -16.91
N VAL A 65 3.93 5.27 -16.40
CA VAL A 65 5.16 5.09 -17.20
C VAL A 65 5.45 3.61 -17.48
N LEU A 66 4.85 2.72 -16.68
CA LEU A 66 5.02 1.27 -16.77
C LEU A 66 3.77 0.65 -17.41
N SER A 67 3.98 -0.35 -18.26
CA SER A 67 2.92 -1.22 -18.76
C SER A 67 2.51 -2.26 -17.71
N ASP A 68 1.25 -2.70 -17.75
CA ASP A 68 0.73 -3.71 -16.82
C ASP A 68 1.51 -5.04 -16.86
N ARG A 69 2.18 -5.34 -17.99
CA ARG A 69 3.05 -6.52 -18.14
C ARG A 69 4.32 -6.38 -17.30
N GLU A 70 5.00 -5.24 -17.39
CA GLU A 70 6.19 -4.94 -16.57
C GLU A 70 5.83 -4.91 -15.09
N VAL A 71 4.70 -4.28 -14.73
CA VAL A 71 4.18 -4.27 -13.35
C VAL A 71 4.05 -5.70 -12.82
N ARG A 72 3.36 -6.60 -13.56
CA ARG A 72 3.20 -8.00 -13.15
C ARG A 72 4.52 -8.77 -13.06
N GLN A 73 5.49 -8.51 -13.94
CA GLN A 73 6.81 -9.16 -13.89
C GLN A 73 7.61 -8.72 -12.67
N VAL A 74 7.66 -7.40 -12.40
CA VAL A 74 8.35 -6.82 -11.25
C VAL A 74 7.72 -7.30 -9.93
N VAL A 75 6.39 -7.34 -9.82
CA VAL A 75 5.70 -7.84 -8.62
C VAL A 75 5.98 -9.32 -8.38
N ARG A 76 5.95 -10.17 -9.42
CA ARG A 76 6.26 -11.61 -9.28
C ARG A 76 7.68 -11.87 -8.80
N ALA A 77 8.67 -11.12 -9.31
CA ALA A 77 10.05 -11.25 -8.87
C ALA A 77 10.30 -10.64 -7.49
N ALA A 78 9.62 -9.55 -7.14
CA ALA A 78 9.68 -8.99 -5.80
C ALA A 78 9.05 -9.91 -4.75
N ALA A 79 8.00 -10.66 -5.10
CA ALA A 79 7.37 -11.66 -4.24
C ALA A 79 8.30 -12.84 -3.89
N THR A 80 9.38 -13.07 -4.65
CA THR A 80 10.42 -14.04 -4.30
C THR A 80 11.32 -13.54 -3.17
N GLY A 81 11.51 -12.22 -3.04
CA GLY A 81 12.33 -11.60 -1.99
C GLY A 81 13.83 -11.44 -2.31
N ASP A 82 14.34 -12.11 -3.35
CA ASP A 82 15.78 -12.20 -3.65
C ASP A 82 16.42 -10.95 -4.27
N TYR A 83 15.63 -9.94 -4.70
CA TYR A 83 16.11 -8.86 -5.57
C TYR A 83 15.95 -7.46 -4.97
N PHE A 84 17.01 -6.67 -5.04
CA PHE A 84 16.96 -5.24 -4.75
C PHE A 84 16.27 -4.45 -5.88
N ALA A 85 15.71 -3.27 -5.56
CA ALA A 85 15.01 -2.43 -6.55
C ALA A 85 15.88 -1.99 -7.75
N ALA A 86 17.21 -1.93 -7.58
CA ALA A 86 18.14 -1.66 -8.68
C ALA A 86 18.30 -2.87 -9.61
N GLU A 87 18.36 -4.09 -9.05
CA GLU A 87 18.47 -5.35 -9.79
C GLU A 87 17.17 -5.70 -10.51
N LEU A 88 16.02 -5.40 -9.90
CA LEU A 88 14.72 -5.49 -10.59
C LEU A 88 14.68 -4.56 -11.82
N LYS A 89 15.32 -3.39 -11.77
CA LYS A 89 15.40 -2.50 -12.94
C LYS A 89 16.26 -3.12 -14.04
N THR A 90 17.44 -3.64 -13.72
CA THR A 90 18.36 -4.21 -14.73
C THR A 90 17.81 -5.52 -15.31
N LYS A 91 17.34 -6.44 -14.46
CA LYS A 91 16.80 -7.76 -14.86
C LYS A 91 15.58 -7.67 -15.77
N PHE A 92 14.71 -6.69 -15.57
CA PHE A 92 13.51 -6.48 -16.39
C PHE A 92 13.65 -5.33 -17.40
N SER A 93 14.84 -4.74 -17.56
CA SER A 93 15.15 -3.63 -18.48
C SER A 93 14.15 -2.44 -18.39
N VAL A 94 13.61 -2.20 -17.21
CA VAL A 94 12.48 -1.28 -16.99
C VAL A 94 12.89 0.17 -17.24
N THR A 95 12.18 0.87 -18.14
CA THR A 95 12.50 2.26 -18.52
C THR A 95 12.37 3.27 -17.35
N ALA A 96 11.59 2.93 -16.33
CA ALA A 96 11.33 3.82 -15.20
C ALA A 96 12.55 4.05 -14.26
N SER A 97 12.40 5.02 -13.35
CA SER A 97 13.39 5.29 -12.31
C SER A 97 13.43 4.16 -11.27
N VAL A 98 14.59 3.94 -10.63
CA VAL A 98 14.71 2.98 -9.51
C VAL A 98 13.74 3.33 -8.37
N ARG A 99 13.44 4.62 -8.15
CA ARG A 99 12.45 5.10 -7.16
C ARG A 99 10.99 4.77 -7.53
N THR A 100 10.70 4.46 -8.79
CA THR A 100 9.36 4.04 -9.23
C THR A 100 9.04 2.63 -8.75
N ILE A 101 10.03 1.73 -8.68
CA ILE A 101 9.83 0.33 -8.31
C ILE A 101 9.33 0.19 -6.85
N PRO A 102 9.96 0.78 -5.81
CA PRO A 102 9.42 0.74 -4.44
C PRO A 102 8.06 1.42 -4.28
N ARG A 103 7.77 2.48 -5.06
CA ARG A 103 6.45 3.14 -5.05
C ARG A 103 5.35 2.24 -5.60
N LEU A 104 5.66 1.46 -6.64
CA LEU A 104 4.78 0.43 -7.18
C LEU A 104 4.57 -0.69 -6.16
N LEU A 105 5.66 -1.25 -5.61
CA LEU A 105 5.58 -2.37 -4.65
C LEU A 105 4.84 -2.00 -3.36
N LYS A 106 4.92 -0.74 -2.90
CA LYS A 106 4.14 -0.25 -1.74
C LYS A 106 2.62 -0.31 -1.95
N ASN A 107 2.15 -0.28 -3.20
CA ASN A 107 0.73 -0.28 -3.53
C ASN A 107 0.17 -1.70 -3.80
N VAL A 108 0.90 -2.76 -3.41
CA VAL A 108 0.53 -4.15 -3.65
C VAL A 108 0.13 -4.80 -2.34
N ASP A 109 -1.15 -5.14 -2.18
CA ASP A 109 -1.74 -5.56 -0.90
C ASP A 109 -1.09 -6.80 -0.26
N HIS A 110 -0.57 -7.71 -1.08
CA HIS A 110 0.04 -8.98 -0.63
C HIS A 110 1.56 -8.89 -0.41
N LEU A 111 2.14 -7.68 -0.45
CA LEU A 111 3.51 -7.38 -0.05
C LEU A 111 3.44 -6.39 1.13
N VAL A 112 4.09 -6.70 2.27
CA VAL A 112 4.05 -5.86 3.49
C VAL A 112 5.43 -5.22 3.75
N TYR A 113 5.63 -3.88 3.86
CA TYR A 113 7.01 -3.34 4.03
C TYR A 113 7.60 -3.80 5.31
N THR A 114 8.69 -4.55 5.18
CA THR A 114 9.46 -4.92 6.31
C THR A 114 10.98 -4.94 5.85
N LYS A 115 11.96 -4.60 6.70
CA LYS A 115 13.35 -4.14 6.40
C LYS A 115 14.33 -5.31 6.11
N MET A 116 15.57 -5.29 6.60
CA MET A 116 16.39 -6.49 6.74
C MET A 116 17.04 -6.38 8.12
N ASP A 117 16.88 -7.41 8.95
CA ASP A 117 17.50 -7.44 10.26
C ASP A 117 19.02 -7.56 10.10
N ARG A 118 19.74 -6.55 10.62
CA ARG A 118 21.20 -6.46 10.57
C ARG A 118 21.86 -7.32 11.65
N THR A 119 21.46 -8.59 11.73
CA THR A 119 22.17 -9.58 12.54
C THR A 119 23.54 -9.84 11.92
N LEU A 120 24.57 -9.96 12.76
CA LEU A 120 25.90 -10.40 12.33
C LEU A 120 25.79 -11.76 11.58
N PRO A 121 26.51 -11.95 10.46
CA PRO A 121 26.45 -13.21 9.74
C PRO A 121 26.90 -14.36 10.64
N LEU A 122 26.08 -15.41 10.71
CA LEU A 122 26.41 -16.62 11.45
C LEU A 122 27.52 -17.39 10.70
N THR A 123 28.75 -17.21 11.17
CA THR A 123 29.91 -18.00 10.74
C THR A 123 29.67 -19.49 11.00
N ALA A 124 30.40 -20.36 10.30
CA ALA A 124 30.30 -21.81 10.53
C ALA A 124 30.56 -22.19 12.00
N ALA A 125 31.53 -21.54 12.65
CA ALA A 125 31.83 -21.70 14.07
C ALA A 125 30.66 -21.30 14.99
N HIS A 126 29.93 -20.21 14.67
CA HIS A 126 28.74 -19.83 15.44
C HIS A 126 27.60 -20.85 15.27
N LYS A 127 27.51 -21.51 14.11
CA LYS A 127 26.51 -22.56 13.87
C LYS A 127 26.86 -23.83 14.64
N SER A 128 28.10 -24.31 14.56
CA SER A 128 28.53 -25.52 15.28
C SER A 128 28.46 -25.35 16.80
N ALA A 129 28.89 -24.21 17.35
CA ALA A 129 28.78 -23.93 18.78
C ALA A 129 27.33 -23.89 19.28
N ARG A 130 26.39 -23.39 18.45
CA ARG A 130 24.95 -23.41 18.78
C ARG A 130 24.33 -24.81 18.72
N MET A 131 24.77 -25.65 17.77
CA MET A 131 24.33 -27.05 17.69
C MET A 131 24.84 -27.83 18.90
N ALA A 132 26.14 -27.77 19.20
CA ALA A 132 26.72 -28.43 20.38
C ALA A 132 26.04 -28.00 21.69
N TRP A 133 25.78 -26.69 21.87
CA TRP A 133 25.05 -26.17 23.03
C TRP A 133 23.59 -26.65 23.11
N ALA A 134 22.94 -26.93 21.97
CA ALA A 134 21.60 -27.50 21.93
C ALA A 134 21.59 -29.03 22.19
N GLU A 135 22.69 -29.72 21.88
CA GLU A 135 22.88 -31.16 22.08
C GLU A 135 23.26 -31.51 23.53
N GLU A 136 24.07 -30.68 24.21
CA GLU A 136 24.44 -30.84 25.63
C GLU A 136 23.26 -31.13 26.59
N PRO A 137 22.15 -30.36 26.60
CA PRO A 137 21.02 -30.60 27.50
C PRO A 137 20.18 -31.84 27.13
N ILE A 138 20.31 -32.38 25.92
CA ILE A 138 19.66 -33.64 25.51
C ILE A 138 20.37 -34.82 26.17
N LEU A 139 21.69 -34.73 26.35
CA LEU A 139 22.53 -35.77 26.96
C LEU A 139 22.63 -35.66 28.49
N ASN A 140 22.27 -34.51 29.08
CA ASN A 140 22.29 -34.30 30.53
C ASN A 140 21.05 -33.51 31.04
N PRO A 141 19.94 -34.18 31.38
CA PRO A 141 18.68 -33.51 31.75
C PRO A 141 18.74 -32.72 33.07
N GLY A 142 19.77 -32.93 33.91
CA GLY A 142 19.95 -32.19 35.18
C GLY A 142 20.24 -30.69 35.01
N ILE A 143 20.74 -30.25 33.85
CA ILE A 143 21.13 -28.85 33.60
C ILE A 143 19.91 -27.98 33.25
N LEU A 144 18.85 -28.58 32.73
CA LEU A 144 17.64 -27.92 32.21
C LEU A 144 16.92 -27.06 33.26
N ILE A 145 16.91 -27.51 34.52
CA ILE A 145 16.21 -26.86 35.65
C ILE A 145 16.81 -25.47 35.97
N VAL A 146 18.12 -25.28 35.76
CA VAL A 146 18.81 -24.00 36.04
C VAL A 146 18.56 -22.99 34.93
N LEU A 147 18.51 -23.45 33.67
CA LEU A 147 18.32 -22.59 32.50
C LEU A 147 16.87 -22.08 32.35
N MET A 148 15.86 -22.91 32.65
CA MET A 148 14.46 -22.48 32.53
C MET A 148 14.10 -21.30 33.45
N LYS A 149 14.69 -21.21 34.65
CA LYS A 149 14.47 -20.07 35.56
C LYS A 149 15.00 -18.75 34.99
N LYS A 150 16.12 -18.78 34.24
CA LYS A 150 16.65 -17.59 33.54
C LYS A 150 15.85 -17.28 32.25
N SER A 151 15.37 -18.30 31.55
CA SER A 151 14.53 -18.15 30.36
C SER A 151 13.19 -17.45 30.66
N LEU A 152 12.51 -17.82 31.76
CA LEU A 152 11.24 -17.20 32.17
C LEU A 152 11.37 -15.70 32.47
N ILE A 153 12.44 -15.29 33.15
CA ILE A 153 12.74 -13.87 33.42
C ILE A 153 12.97 -13.11 32.10
N SER A 154 13.64 -13.73 31.12
CA SER A 154 13.84 -13.14 29.80
C SER A 154 12.56 -13.07 28.98
N MET A 155 11.69 -14.08 29.01
CA MET A 155 10.41 -14.07 28.26
C MET A 155 9.45 -13.01 28.81
N ALA A 156 9.37 -12.84 30.13
CA ALA A 156 8.58 -11.77 30.75
C ALA A 156 9.02 -10.36 30.30
N LEU A 157 10.31 -10.19 29.98
CA LEU A 157 10.90 -8.93 29.50
C LEU A 157 10.77 -8.73 27.97
N MET A 158 10.53 -9.80 27.21
CA MET A 158 10.32 -9.73 25.75
C MET A 158 8.84 -9.53 25.37
N ALA A 159 7.89 -9.77 26.27
CA ALA A 159 6.45 -9.66 26.02
C ALA A 159 5.96 -8.21 25.75
N THR A 160 6.79 -7.19 25.98
CA THR A 160 6.38 -5.77 25.92
C THR A 160 6.82 -5.02 24.66
N ASN A 161 7.76 -5.54 23.86
CA ASN A 161 8.35 -4.78 22.75
C ASN A 161 8.15 -5.47 21.40
N SER A 162 7.22 -4.93 20.62
CA SER A 162 6.72 -5.50 19.38
C SER A 162 7.56 -5.15 18.14
N THR A 163 7.36 -5.98 17.09
CA THR A 163 7.39 -5.58 15.66
C THR A 163 8.69 -5.13 14.96
N GLY A 164 9.40 -6.10 14.35
CA GLY A 164 9.69 -6.15 12.90
C GLY A 164 11.04 -5.60 12.37
N THR A 165 11.71 -6.24 11.38
CA THR A 165 11.10 -6.45 10.03
C THR A 165 12.01 -7.04 8.85
N THR A 166 11.50 -7.94 7.96
CA THR A 166 11.74 -8.12 6.46
C THR A 166 10.47 -8.22 5.49
N TYR A 167 10.40 -7.60 4.27
CA TYR A 167 9.22 -7.48 3.32
C TYR A 167 8.76 -8.88 2.84
N ALA A 168 7.56 -9.34 3.21
CA ALA A 168 7.14 -10.75 3.00
C ALA A 168 5.69 -10.92 2.54
N SER A 169 5.41 -12.05 1.87
CA SER A 169 4.08 -12.46 1.40
C SER A 169 3.38 -13.35 2.43
N GLN A 170 2.09 -13.08 2.70
CA GLN A 170 1.28 -13.87 3.63
C GLN A 170 0.77 -15.16 2.97
N ARG A 171 1.54 -16.25 3.04
CA ARG A 171 1.03 -17.61 2.82
C ARG A 171 0.52 -18.21 4.13
N SER A 172 -0.80 -18.17 4.33
CA SER A 172 -1.47 -18.96 5.36
C SER A 172 -1.47 -20.44 4.96
N HIS A 173 -0.47 -21.20 5.37
CA HIS A 173 -0.54 -22.66 5.37
C HIS A 173 -1.47 -23.13 6.51
N THR A 174 -2.78 -23.18 6.24
CA THR A 174 -3.73 -23.89 7.09
C THR A 174 -3.44 -25.39 7.03
N PHE A 175 -2.94 -25.92 8.14
CA PHE A 175 -2.74 -27.36 8.33
C PHE A 175 -4.11 -28.03 8.53
N ALA A 176 -4.59 -28.76 7.52
CA ALA A 176 -5.80 -29.55 7.63
C ALA A 176 -5.82 -30.67 6.58
N GLY A 177 -5.92 -31.93 7.02
CA GLY A 177 -6.56 -32.99 6.24
C GLY A 177 -5.73 -34.22 5.88
N ILE A 178 -6.08 -35.32 6.55
CA ILE A 178 -6.21 -36.68 6.00
C ILE A 178 -4.92 -37.52 5.91
N THR A 179 -4.79 -38.39 6.92
CA THR A 179 -4.14 -39.70 6.83
C THR A 179 -4.84 -40.57 5.79
N VAL A 180 -4.08 -41.23 4.91
CA VAL A 180 -4.54 -42.40 4.15
C VAL A 180 -3.61 -43.54 4.48
N GLU A 181 -4.15 -44.60 5.08
CA GLU A 181 -3.43 -45.86 5.27
C GLU A 181 -3.14 -46.48 3.90
N ALA A 182 -1.92 -46.98 3.71
CA ALA A 182 -1.58 -47.81 2.56
C ALA A 182 -2.03 -49.26 2.80
N ALA A 183 -2.40 -49.93 1.71
CA ALA A 183 -2.95 -51.29 1.67
C ALA A 183 -1.99 -52.39 2.17
#